data_AF-X1CDI5-F1
#
_entry.id   AF-X1CDI5-F1
#
_cell.length_a   1.000
_cell.length_b   1.000
_cell.length_c   1.000
_cell.angle_alpha   90.00
_cell.angle_beta   90.00
_cell.angle_gamma   90.00
#
_symmetry.space_group_name_H-M   'P 1'
#
loop_
_entity.id
_entity.type
_entity.pdbx_description
1 polymer ?
#
loop_
_entity_poly.entity_id
_entity_poly.type
_entity_poly.pdbx_seq_one_letter_code
_entity_poly.pdbx_strand_id
1 'polypeptide(L)'
;NELTDVESSRQRILEKIEEHDTIDIHRLKKELEISEKNLLCTIEYLKELGFLEFIGEKPRFFQELVDISKQNSIFPNVSIIKEKNLCSGCGICASICPIGAIVYSKLKLKFEFNEELCIDCGLCYTCCPRSFFPEVLMTPEEHDDPDIKFLEQFNYYQDIFSAQTTEERMATVAPDIGIVTTLLKMAFQQKLIDGDLTLIEGEDPRKPLPHIIEDADELLNTPVSKLKYPIAPSLKMFQNCFHYDKLAVVGAPCIMKALKKVSFYPFNRPYCDNIALKIGLFCNRR
;
A
#
# COMPACT_ATOMS: atom_id res chain seq x y z
N ASN A 1 6.24 -17.17 13.95
CA ASN A 1 6.25 -15.69 13.96
C ASN A 1 6.29 -15.33 12.50
N GLU A 2 5.20 -14.82 11.93
CA GLU A 2 5.00 -14.86 10.47
C GLU A 2 6.04 -14.11 9.68
N LEU A 3 6.66 -13.08 10.26
CA LEU A 3 7.80 -12.41 9.67
C LEU A 3 8.98 -13.39 9.47
N THR A 4 9.26 -14.20 10.48
CA THR A 4 10.29 -15.26 10.40
C THR A 4 9.93 -16.26 9.31
N ASP A 5 8.65 -16.60 9.14
CA ASP A 5 8.20 -17.55 8.13
C ASP A 5 8.35 -16.97 6.71
N VAL A 6 8.04 -15.68 6.53
CA VAL A 6 8.24 -14.95 5.26
C VAL A 6 9.72 -14.82 4.92
N GLU A 7 10.56 -14.36 5.85
CA GLU A 7 12.01 -14.27 5.61
C GLU A 7 12.62 -15.65 5.36
N SER A 8 12.20 -16.67 6.08
CA SER A 8 12.62 -18.06 5.82
C SER A 8 12.21 -18.52 4.43
N SER A 9 11.00 -18.16 3.97
CA SER A 9 10.55 -18.47 2.62
C SER A 9 11.41 -17.78 1.56
N ARG A 10 11.78 -16.50 1.78
CA ARG A 10 12.65 -15.77 0.85
C ARG A 10 14.05 -16.36 0.79
N GLN A 11 14.60 -16.70 1.95
CA GLN A 11 15.91 -17.33 2.07
C GLN A 11 15.94 -18.67 1.32
N ARG A 12 14.91 -19.51 1.49
CA ARG A 12 14.78 -20.78 0.76
C ARG A 12 14.69 -20.59 -0.75
N ILE A 13 13.98 -19.55 -1.21
CA ILE A 13 13.92 -19.21 -2.65
C ILE A 13 15.31 -18.82 -3.15
N LEU A 14 16.03 -17.96 -2.43
CA LEU A 14 17.38 -17.54 -2.78
C LEU A 14 18.34 -18.74 -2.85
N GLU A 15 18.36 -19.59 -1.82
CA GLU A 15 19.19 -20.80 -1.76
C GLU A 15 18.93 -21.73 -2.96
N LYS A 16 17.67 -21.90 -3.37
CA LYS A 16 17.36 -22.69 -4.57
C LYS A 16 17.83 -22.05 -5.86
N ILE A 17 17.76 -20.74 -5.98
CA ILE A 17 18.31 -20.03 -7.16
C ILE A 17 19.83 -20.17 -7.19
N GLU A 18 20.50 -20.07 -6.03
CA GLU A 18 21.95 -20.29 -5.90
C GLU A 18 22.35 -21.73 -6.25
N GLU A 19 21.59 -22.74 -5.79
CA GLU A 19 21.82 -24.16 -6.12
C GLU A 19 21.71 -24.44 -7.62
N HIS A 20 20.77 -23.77 -8.31
CA HIS A 20 20.47 -24.03 -9.73
C HIS A 20 21.21 -23.11 -10.70
N ASP A 21 21.82 -22.04 -10.20
CA ASP A 21 22.47 -20.97 -10.98
C ASP A 21 21.55 -20.40 -12.09
N THR A 22 20.23 -20.42 -11.84
CA THR A 22 19.21 -19.96 -12.79
C THR A 22 17.85 -19.77 -12.12
N ILE A 23 16.99 -18.96 -12.73
CA ILE A 23 15.58 -18.80 -12.32
C ILE A 23 14.70 -19.64 -13.26
N ASP A 24 14.32 -20.84 -12.80
CA ASP A 24 13.28 -21.65 -13.44
C ASP A 24 12.02 -21.63 -12.56
N ILE A 25 11.03 -20.84 -12.98
CA ILE A 25 9.77 -20.64 -12.24
C ILE A 25 9.03 -21.97 -12.03
N HIS A 26 8.98 -22.82 -13.06
CA HIS A 26 8.24 -24.08 -12.99
C HIS A 26 8.91 -25.04 -11.99
N ARG A 27 10.23 -25.12 -12.02
CA ARG A 27 11.02 -25.94 -11.09
C ARG A 27 10.88 -25.43 -9.65
N LEU A 28 11.13 -24.14 -9.42
CA LEU A 28 11.08 -23.53 -8.09
C LEU A 28 9.69 -23.66 -7.45
N LYS A 29 8.62 -23.44 -8.22
CA LYS A 29 7.24 -23.62 -7.78
C LYS A 29 6.98 -25.05 -7.28
N LYS A 30 7.49 -26.05 -8.01
CA LYS A 30 7.35 -27.46 -7.64
C LYS A 30 8.17 -27.85 -6.41
N GLU A 31 9.40 -27.34 -6.28
CA GLU A 31 10.29 -27.67 -5.17
C GLU A 31 9.90 -26.97 -3.85
N LEU A 32 9.32 -25.77 -3.93
CA LEU A 32 9.04 -24.93 -2.76
C LEU A 32 7.56 -24.92 -2.34
N GLU A 33 6.68 -25.55 -3.13
CA GLU A 33 5.22 -25.61 -2.88
C GLU A 33 4.59 -24.23 -2.63
N ILE A 34 5.07 -23.21 -3.36
CA ILE A 34 4.63 -21.82 -3.23
C ILE A 34 3.79 -21.38 -4.43
N SER A 35 2.87 -20.42 -4.24
CA SER A 35 2.16 -19.82 -5.37
C SER A 35 3.13 -19.11 -6.32
N GLU A 36 2.84 -19.17 -7.62
CA GLU A 36 3.66 -18.54 -8.66
C GLU A 36 3.77 -17.03 -8.43
N LYS A 37 2.67 -16.41 -8.01
CA LYS A 37 2.63 -15.00 -7.66
C LYS A 37 3.58 -14.64 -6.52
N ASN A 38 3.57 -15.41 -5.43
CA ASN A 38 4.47 -15.15 -4.30
C ASN A 38 5.93 -15.40 -4.68
N LEU A 39 6.19 -16.42 -5.51
CA LEU A 39 7.51 -16.69 -6.05
C LEU A 39 8.02 -15.51 -6.90
N LEU A 40 7.24 -15.03 -7.87
CA LEU A 40 7.58 -13.89 -8.72
C LEU A 40 7.77 -12.61 -7.90
N CYS A 41 6.87 -12.31 -6.96
CA CYS A 41 7.03 -11.18 -6.03
C CYS A 41 8.34 -11.25 -5.25
N THR A 42 8.74 -12.46 -4.83
CA THR A 42 9.97 -12.68 -4.07
C THR A 42 11.20 -12.59 -4.96
N ILE A 43 11.14 -13.09 -6.19
CA ILE A 43 12.23 -12.97 -7.17
C ILE A 43 12.45 -11.50 -7.52
N GLU A 44 11.38 -10.74 -7.81
CA GLU A 44 11.49 -9.30 -8.05
C GLU A 44 12.08 -8.58 -6.82
N TYR A 45 11.67 -8.98 -5.62
CA TYR A 45 12.24 -8.48 -4.37
C TYR A 45 13.74 -8.74 -4.26
N LEU A 46 14.18 -9.99 -4.44
CA LEU A 46 15.60 -10.40 -4.41
C LEU A 46 16.42 -9.73 -5.51
N LYS A 47 15.84 -9.55 -6.70
CA LYS A 47 16.46 -8.84 -7.82
C LYS A 47 16.70 -7.37 -7.49
N GLU A 48 15.70 -6.66 -6.96
CA GLU A 48 15.86 -5.25 -6.58
C GLU A 48 16.86 -5.05 -5.43
N LEU A 49 17.22 -6.13 -4.74
CA LEU A 49 18.21 -6.18 -3.68
C LEU A 49 19.62 -6.53 -4.16
N GLY A 50 19.79 -6.87 -5.43
CA GLY A 50 21.06 -7.31 -5.97
C GLY A 50 21.45 -8.73 -5.56
N PHE A 51 20.59 -9.46 -4.84
CA PHE A 51 20.88 -10.84 -4.47
C PHE A 51 20.98 -11.78 -5.67
N LEU A 52 20.43 -11.38 -6.82
CA LEU A 52 20.43 -12.19 -8.04
C LEU A 52 21.49 -11.72 -9.06
N GLU A 53 22.42 -10.84 -8.68
CA GLU A 53 23.46 -10.34 -9.59
C GLU A 53 24.40 -11.45 -10.09
N PHE A 54 24.59 -12.52 -9.31
CA PHE A 54 25.46 -13.65 -9.67
C PHE A 54 24.98 -14.40 -10.94
N ILE A 55 23.68 -14.37 -11.23
CA ILE A 55 23.08 -14.87 -12.48
C ILE A 55 22.80 -13.77 -13.51
N GLY A 56 23.34 -12.56 -13.29
CA GLY A 56 23.21 -11.43 -14.21
C GLY A 56 21.93 -10.60 -14.06
N GLU A 57 21.07 -10.92 -13.10
CA GLU A 57 19.85 -10.15 -12.80
C GLU A 57 20.18 -8.92 -11.96
N LYS A 58 20.01 -7.73 -12.55
CA LYS A 58 20.37 -6.45 -11.91
C LYS A 58 19.14 -5.71 -11.35
N PRO A 59 19.29 -4.94 -10.25
CA PRO A 59 18.24 -4.06 -9.75
C PRO A 59 17.77 -3.07 -10.85
N ARG A 60 16.46 -2.84 -10.97
CA ARG A 60 15.92 -1.84 -11.91
C ARG A 60 15.87 -0.44 -11.31
N PHE A 61 15.51 -0.35 -10.04
CA PHE A 61 15.24 0.95 -9.40
C PHE A 61 16.43 1.49 -8.62
N PHE A 62 17.34 0.62 -8.17
CA PHE A 62 18.31 0.93 -7.12
C PHE A 62 19.74 0.50 -7.44
N GLN A 63 20.08 0.47 -8.72
CA GLN A 63 21.40 0.02 -9.21
C GLN A 63 22.58 0.80 -8.60
N GLU A 64 22.40 2.08 -8.25
CA GLU A 64 23.43 2.91 -7.58
C GLU A 64 23.47 2.76 -6.04
N LEU A 65 22.45 2.14 -5.43
CA LEU A 65 22.32 2.02 -3.96
C LEU A 65 22.75 0.67 -3.41
N VAL A 66 22.69 -0.38 -4.23
CA VAL A 66 23.09 -1.74 -3.84
C VAL A 66 24.59 -1.80 -3.51
N ASP A 67 25.40 -0.90 -4.05
CA ASP A 67 26.80 -0.71 -3.64
C ASP A 67 26.96 -0.13 -2.21
N ILE A 68 25.93 0.51 -1.66
CA ILE A 68 25.98 1.28 -0.40
C ILE A 68 25.50 0.46 0.82
N SER A 69 24.74 -0.63 0.65
CA SER A 69 24.16 -1.37 1.79
C SER A 69 24.97 -2.59 2.23
N LYS A 70 26.31 -2.49 2.29
CA LYS A 70 27.15 -3.46 3.01
C LYS A 70 27.07 -3.34 4.55
N GLN A 71 26.14 -2.54 5.09
CA GLN A 71 25.90 -2.46 6.52
C GLN A 71 24.41 -2.55 6.88
N ASN A 72 24.14 -3.51 7.78
CA ASN A 72 22.98 -3.73 8.63
C ASN A 72 21.59 -4.03 8.02
N SER A 73 21.29 -3.67 6.76
CA SER A 73 20.05 -4.12 6.11
C SER A 73 20.10 -4.26 4.60
N ILE A 74 19.27 -5.19 4.14
CA ILE A 74 19.03 -5.59 2.77
C ILE A 74 18.48 -4.42 1.92
N PHE A 75 17.52 -3.62 2.43
CA PHE A 75 17.04 -2.40 1.75
C PHE A 75 17.48 -1.13 2.50
N PRO A 76 17.61 0.03 1.82
CA PRO A 76 17.74 1.30 2.52
C PRO A 76 16.48 1.58 3.34
N ASN A 77 16.57 2.45 4.32
CA ASN A 77 15.38 2.97 5.00
C ASN A 77 14.68 4.05 4.13
N VAL A 78 13.57 4.60 4.62
CA VAL A 78 12.74 5.55 3.85
C VAL A 78 13.40 6.92 3.65
N SER A 79 14.58 7.21 4.23
CA SER A 79 15.28 8.49 4.08
C SER A 79 15.50 8.85 2.61
N ILE A 80 15.86 7.88 1.77
CA ILE A 80 16.08 8.09 0.35
C ILE A 80 14.84 8.63 -0.38
N ILE A 81 13.65 8.16 -0.01
CA ILE A 81 12.38 8.64 -0.59
C ILE A 81 12.17 10.12 -0.24
N LYS A 82 12.62 10.55 0.94
CA LYS A 82 12.61 11.95 1.38
C LYS A 82 13.68 12.78 0.67
N GLU A 83 14.92 12.28 0.59
CA GLU A 83 16.06 12.95 -0.06
C GLU A 83 15.81 13.20 -1.55
N LYS A 84 15.27 12.20 -2.26
CA LYS A 84 14.88 12.31 -3.68
C LYS A 84 13.54 13.04 -3.88
N ASN A 85 12.91 13.52 -2.81
CA ASN A 85 11.63 14.25 -2.83
C ASN A 85 10.48 13.47 -3.51
N LEU A 86 10.45 12.14 -3.34
CA LEU A 86 9.47 11.23 -3.95
C LEU A 86 8.25 10.97 -3.06
N CYS A 87 8.30 11.37 -1.79
CA CYS A 87 7.28 11.06 -0.80
C CYS A 87 5.89 11.61 -1.17
N SER A 88 4.90 10.72 -1.25
CA SER A 88 3.50 11.06 -1.50
C SER A 88 2.69 11.35 -0.23
N GLY A 89 3.28 11.12 0.96
CA GLY A 89 2.65 11.43 2.25
C GLY A 89 1.53 10.49 2.69
N CYS A 90 1.51 9.23 2.24
CA CYS A 90 0.45 8.26 2.59
C CYS A 90 0.48 7.76 4.04
N GLY A 91 1.64 7.81 4.72
CA GLY A 91 1.76 7.46 6.15
C GLY A 91 2.16 6.02 6.48
N ILE A 92 2.17 5.09 5.52
CA ILE A 92 2.38 3.65 5.80
C ILE A 92 3.71 3.35 6.51
N CYS A 93 4.75 4.10 6.15
CA CYS A 93 6.08 3.95 6.72
C CYS A 93 6.12 4.23 8.23
N ALA A 94 5.22 5.07 8.75
CA ALA A 94 5.12 5.31 10.19
C ALA A 94 4.48 4.13 10.92
N SER A 95 3.44 3.52 10.34
CA SER A 95 2.77 2.38 10.98
C SER A 95 3.61 1.11 10.98
N ILE A 96 4.40 0.86 9.93
CA ILE A 96 5.23 -0.35 9.86
C ILE A 96 6.52 -0.25 10.68
N CYS A 97 6.89 0.95 11.15
CA CYS A 97 8.16 1.19 11.82
C CYS A 97 8.15 0.60 13.23
N PRO A 98 8.95 -0.44 13.54
CA PRO A 98 8.86 -1.14 14.83
C PRO A 98 9.41 -0.31 16.00
N ILE A 99 10.31 0.63 15.71
CA ILE A 99 10.98 1.48 16.70
C ILE A 99 10.49 2.93 16.68
N GLY A 100 9.49 3.26 15.85
CA GLY A 100 8.90 4.61 15.81
C GLY A 100 9.81 5.73 15.30
N ALA A 101 10.80 5.45 14.44
CA ALA A 101 11.71 6.46 13.88
C ALA A 101 11.05 7.43 12.88
N ILE A 102 9.79 7.21 12.50
CA ILE A 102 9.12 7.96 11.44
C ILE A 102 7.84 8.58 11.99
N VAL A 103 7.75 9.91 11.98
CA VAL A 103 6.61 10.65 12.54
C VAL A 103 6.02 11.61 11.52
N TYR A 104 4.68 11.62 11.42
CA TYR A 104 3.94 12.62 10.64
C TYR A 104 3.25 13.60 11.59
N SER A 105 3.72 14.85 11.60
CA SER A 105 3.01 15.94 12.27
C SER A 105 1.63 16.18 11.62
N LYS A 106 0.65 16.64 12.41
CA LYS A 106 -0.74 16.83 11.95
C LYS A 106 -0.87 17.79 10.75
N LEU A 107 0.12 18.66 10.54
CA LEU A 107 0.06 19.73 9.54
C LEU A 107 1.00 19.52 8.33
N LYS A 108 1.85 18.49 8.34
CA LYS A 108 2.83 18.23 7.27
C LYS A 108 2.51 16.93 6.54
N LEU A 109 2.56 17.00 5.21
CA LEU A 109 2.52 15.81 4.33
C LEU A 109 3.87 15.08 4.26
N LYS A 110 4.93 15.69 4.78
CA LYS A 110 6.27 15.10 4.85
C LYS A 110 6.54 14.61 6.27
N PHE A 111 7.15 13.45 6.37
CA PHE A 111 7.54 12.87 7.65
C PHE A 111 8.87 13.44 8.17
N GLU A 112 9.00 13.41 9.49
CA GLU A 112 10.25 13.57 10.22
C GLU A 112 10.84 12.17 10.46
N PHE A 113 12.17 12.04 10.29
CA PHE A 113 12.89 10.78 10.38
C PHE A 113 14.00 10.94 11.41
N ASN A 114 14.07 10.03 12.37
CA ASN A 114 15.08 10.00 13.41
C ASN A 114 16.10 8.89 13.09
N GLU A 115 17.28 9.31 12.62
CA GLU A 115 18.38 8.40 12.27
C GLU A 115 18.96 7.67 13.48
N GLU A 116 19.05 8.34 14.64
CA GLU A 116 19.59 7.74 15.86
C GLU A 116 18.72 6.61 16.42
N LEU A 117 17.41 6.66 16.15
CA LEU A 117 16.45 5.63 16.55
C LEU A 117 16.33 4.52 15.50
N CYS A 118 16.75 4.77 14.25
CA CYS A 118 16.62 3.81 13.17
C CYS A 118 17.54 2.60 13.40
N ILE A 119 16.96 1.40 13.36
CA ILE A 119 17.71 0.14 13.41
C ILE A 119 18.04 -0.40 12.01
N ASP A 120 17.84 0.42 10.98
CA ASP A 120 17.98 0.07 9.57
C ASP A 120 17.37 -1.30 9.25
N CYS A 121 16.05 -1.45 9.38
CA CYS A 121 15.37 -2.71 9.06
C CYS A 121 14.79 -2.78 7.65
N GLY A 122 14.82 -1.67 6.88
CA GLY A 122 14.29 -1.61 5.50
C GLY A 122 12.76 -1.68 5.33
N LEU A 123 11.99 -2.03 6.38
CA LEU A 123 10.53 -2.24 6.30
C LEU A 123 9.76 -1.05 5.71
N CYS A 124 10.10 0.16 6.17
CA CYS A 124 9.48 1.41 5.74
C CYS A 124 9.69 1.71 4.25
N TYR A 125 10.80 1.22 3.68
CA TYR A 125 11.10 1.34 2.27
C TYR A 125 10.37 0.30 1.45
N THR A 126 10.35 -0.96 1.91
CA THR A 126 9.62 -2.01 1.22
C THR A 126 8.12 -1.72 1.15
N CYS A 127 7.48 -1.21 2.19
CA CYS A 127 6.05 -0.88 2.11
C CYS A 127 5.76 0.39 1.29
N CYS A 128 6.78 1.20 0.98
CA CYS A 128 6.59 2.49 0.34
C CYS A 128 6.05 2.32 -1.10
N PRO A 129 4.95 2.98 -1.49
CA PRO A 129 4.44 2.94 -2.86
C PRO A 129 5.31 3.75 -3.85
N ARG A 130 6.36 4.42 -3.36
CA ARG A 130 7.30 5.25 -4.13
C ARG A 130 8.72 4.68 -4.19
N SER A 131 8.95 3.50 -3.59
CA SER A 131 10.11 2.66 -3.89
C SER A 131 9.79 1.75 -5.10
N PHE A 132 10.42 0.58 -5.23
CA PHE A 132 10.08 -0.38 -6.28
C PHE A 132 8.64 -0.88 -6.12
N PHE A 133 7.93 -1.13 -7.21
CA PHE A 133 6.62 -1.78 -7.19
C PHE A 133 6.68 -3.00 -8.11
N PRO A 134 6.49 -4.23 -7.59
CA PRO A 134 6.62 -5.42 -8.42
C PRO A 134 5.60 -5.41 -9.57
N GLU A 135 6.03 -5.77 -10.76
CA GLU A 135 5.18 -5.81 -11.95
C GLU A 135 4.08 -6.86 -11.80
N VAL A 136 4.38 -8.00 -11.17
CA VAL A 136 3.39 -9.04 -10.87
C VAL A 136 2.23 -8.54 -9.99
N LEU A 137 2.40 -7.44 -9.24
CA LEU A 137 1.32 -6.85 -8.44
C LEU A 137 0.40 -5.92 -9.24
N MET A 138 0.78 -5.56 -10.47
CA MET A 138 -0.03 -4.73 -11.37
C MET A 138 -1.12 -5.54 -12.08
N THR A 139 -0.95 -6.86 -12.20
CA THR A 139 -1.91 -7.79 -12.81
C THR A 139 -2.81 -8.39 -11.72
N PRO A 140 -4.15 -8.31 -11.86
CA PRO A 140 -5.07 -8.97 -10.93
C PRO A 140 -4.96 -10.50 -11.06
N GLU A 141 -5.33 -11.23 -10.00
CA GLU A 141 -5.37 -12.71 -10.07
C GLU A 141 -6.41 -13.17 -11.10
N GLU A 142 -7.55 -12.49 -11.14
CA GLU A 142 -8.66 -12.74 -12.06
C GLU A 142 -8.43 -12.13 -13.46
N HIS A 143 -7.18 -11.85 -13.87
CA HIS A 143 -6.91 -11.28 -15.20
C HIS A 143 -7.37 -12.16 -16.38
N ASP A 144 -7.51 -13.47 -16.16
CA ASP A 144 -8.06 -14.42 -17.14
C ASP A 144 -9.60 -14.50 -17.09
N ASP A 145 -10.25 -13.81 -16.15
CA ASP A 145 -11.70 -13.74 -16.09
C ASP A 145 -12.24 -12.98 -17.33
N PRO A 146 -13.17 -13.57 -18.10
CA PRO A 146 -13.69 -12.93 -19.31
C PRO A 146 -14.39 -11.59 -19.07
N ASP A 147 -14.83 -11.30 -17.84
CA ASP A 147 -15.44 -10.03 -17.47
C ASP A 147 -14.40 -8.92 -17.20
N ILE A 148 -13.13 -9.29 -17.01
CA ILE A 148 -12.04 -8.35 -16.77
C ILE A 148 -11.43 -7.89 -18.10
N LYS A 149 -11.48 -6.58 -18.32
CA LYS A 149 -10.99 -5.89 -19.52
C LYS A 149 -9.72 -5.11 -19.17
N PHE A 150 -8.90 -4.82 -20.18
CA PHE A 150 -7.70 -3.99 -20.03
C PHE A 150 -7.75 -2.79 -20.98
N LEU A 151 -7.51 -1.60 -20.44
CA LEU A 151 -7.22 -0.38 -21.21
C LEU A 151 -5.99 0.29 -20.63
N GLU A 152 -5.05 0.70 -21.47
CA GLU A 152 -3.78 1.31 -21.03
C GLU A 152 -3.97 2.48 -20.05
N GLN A 153 -5.03 3.27 -20.23
CA GLN A 153 -5.33 4.45 -19.41
C GLN A 153 -5.95 4.11 -18.05
N PHE A 154 -6.68 2.99 -17.95
CA PHE A 154 -7.45 2.59 -16.77
C PHE A 154 -6.92 1.33 -16.07
N ASN A 155 -5.93 0.67 -16.69
CA ASN A 155 -5.47 -0.66 -16.31
C ASN A 155 -6.61 -1.70 -16.40
N TYR A 156 -6.55 -2.78 -15.62
CA TYR A 156 -7.61 -3.77 -15.54
C TYR A 156 -8.87 -3.24 -14.86
N TYR A 157 -10.04 -3.52 -15.43
CA TYR A 157 -11.35 -3.14 -14.90
C TYR A 157 -12.44 -4.13 -15.37
N GLN A 158 -13.52 -4.25 -14.61
CA GLN A 158 -14.70 -5.02 -15.03
C GLN A 158 -15.64 -4.16 -15.87
N ASP A 159 -16.08 -3.03 -15.31
CA ASP A 159 -16.96 -2.07 -15.98
C ASP A 159 -16.64 -0.62 -15.60
N ILE A 160 -17.05 0.32 -16.45
CA ILE A 160 -16.90 1.76 -16.25
C ILE A 160 -18.26 2.41 -16.42
N PHE A 161 -18.70 3.13 -15.38
CA PHE A 161 -19.97 3.84 -15.37
C PHE A 161 -19.77 5.32 -15.04
N SER A 162 -20.70 6.15 -15.51
CA SER A 162 -20.91 7.49 -14.96
C SER A 162 -22.06 7.42 -13.97
N ALA A 163 -21.85 7.91 -12.75
CA ALA A 163 -22.83 7.83 -11.67
C ALA A 163 -22.81 9.09 -10.81
N GLN A 164 -23.96 9.40 -10.20
CA GLN A 164 -24.11 10.45 -9.19
C GLN A 164 -24.96 9.92 -8.02
N THR A 165 -24.70 10.43 -6.82
CA THR A 165 -25.52 10.10 -5.65
C THR A 165 -26.96 10.58 -5.82
N THR A 166 -27.92 9.78 -5.35
CA THR A 166 -29.33 10.17 -5.22
C THR A 166 -29.62 10.89 -3.89
N GLU A 167 -28.64 11.02 -3.00
CA GLU A 167 -28.77 11.71 -1.73
C GLU A 167 -28.65 13.22 -1.94
N GLU A 168 -29.76 13.96 -1.87
CA GLU A 168 -29.83 15.41 -2.15
C GLU A 168 -28.78 16.23 -1.39
N ARG A 169 -28.56 15.91 -0.10
CA ARG A 169 -27.56 16.58 0.73
C ARG A 169 -26.15 16.39 0.16
N MET A 170 -25.79 15.18 -0.25
CA MET A 170 -24.45 14.88 -0.78
C MET A 170 -24.28 15.44 -2.19
N ALA A 171 -25.34 15.43 -3.01
CA ALA A 171 -25.34 16.08 -4.32
C ALA A 171 -25.04 17.59 -4.22
N THR A 172 -25.41 18.22 -3.10
CA THR A 172 -25.19 19.65 -2.85
C THR A 172 -23.83 19.95 -2.20
N VAL A 173 -23.48 19.23 -1.14
CA VAL A 173 -22.30 19.54 -0.31
C VAL A 173 -21.00 19.02 -0.94
N ALA A 174 -21.09 17.90 -1.66
CA ALA A 174 -19.91 17.17 -2.10
C ALA A 174 -20.16 16.40 -3.42
N PRO A 175 -20.53 17.10 -4.52
CA PRO A 175 -20.99 16.48 -5.77
C PRO A 175 -20.00 15.49 -6.37
N ASP A 176 -18.69 15.74 -6.21
CA ASP A 176 -17.64 14.87 -6.76
C ASP A 176 -17.38 13.61 -5.91
N ILE A 177 -17.71 13.63 -4.60
CA ILE A 177 -17.50 12.49 -3.69
C ILE A 177 -18.79 11.77 -3.29
N GLY A 178 -19.95 12.27 -3.72
CA GLY A 178 -21.24 11.74 -3.29
C GLY A 178 -21.37 10.23 -3.52
N ILE A 179 -20.77 9.69 -4.60
CA ILE A 179 -20.72 8.25 -4.85
C ILE A 179 -19.92 7.49 -3.79
N VAL A 180 -18.75 8.00 -3.39
CA VAL A 180 -17.91 7.36 -2.35
C VAL A 180 -18.68 7.27 -1.04
N THR A 181 -19.28 8.38 -0.60
CA THR A 181 -20.10 8.41 0.62
C THR A 181 -21.31 7.48 0.51
N THR A 182 -21.96 7.42 -0.66
CA THR A 182 -23.12 6.53 -0.88
C THR A 182 -22.72 5.06 -0.79
N LEU A 183 -21.60 4.67 -1.42
CA LEU A 183 -21.08 3.31 -1.37
C LEU A 183 -20.72 2.90 0.07
N LEU A 184 -20.06 3.77 0.81
CA LEU A 184 -19.72 3.52 2.22
C LEU A 184 -20.95 3.41 3.11
N LYS A 185 -21.94 4.31 2.95
CA LYS A 185 -23.23 4.23 3.66
C LYS A 185 -23.89 2.87 3.42
N MET A 186 -23.97 2.44 2.16
CA MET A 186 -24.53 1.13 1.81
C MET A 186 -23.72 -0.01 2.42
N ALA A 187 -22.39 0.07 2.39
CA ALA A 187 -21.51 -0.94 2.98
C ALA A 187 -21.70 -1.07 4.50
N PHE A 188 -21.83 0.04 5.24
CA PHE A 188 -22.18 0.02 6.67
C PHE A 188 -23.56 -0.59 6.91
N GLN A 189 -24.59 -0.13 6.19
CA GLN A 189 -25.98 -0.62 6.34
C GLN A 189 -26.12 -2.11 6.04
N GLN A 190 -25.34 -2.62 5.08
CA GLN A 190 -25.28 -4.04 4.72
C GLN A 190 -24.29 -4.86 5.56
N LYS A 191 -23.61 -4.23 6.54
CA LYS A 191 -22.61 -4.88 7.40
C LYS A 191 -21.45 -5.53 6.62
N LEU A 192 -21.13 -4.95 5.47
CA LEU A 192 -19.95 -5.28 4.67
C LEU A 192 -18.68 -4.68 5.28
N ILE A 193 -18.83 -3.59 6.04
CA ILE A 193 -17.77 -2.93 6.79
C ILE A 193 -18.24 -2.59 8.21
N ASP A 194 -17.29 -2.48 9.14
CA ASP A 194 -17.48 -2.03 10.52
C ASP A 194 -16.56 -0.86 10.93
N GLY A 195 -15.75 -0.38 9.98
CA GLY A 195 -15.00 0.87 10.09
C GLY A 195 -14.59 1.39 8.72
N ASP A 196 -14.43 2.70 8.57
CA ASP A 196 -13.93 3.35 7.36
C ASP A 196 -12.80 4.32 7.69
N LEU A 197 -11.60 4.07 7.17
CA LEU A 197 -10.49 5.00 7.19
C LEU A 197 -10.59 5.96 6.00
N THR A 198 -11.01 7.18 6.30
CA THR A 198 -11.20 8.24 5.31
C THR A 198 -10.48 9.54 5.70
N LEU A 199 -10.69 10.58 4.90
CA LEU A 199 -10.18 11.93 5.15
C LEU A 199 -11.34 12.87 5.44
N ILE A 200 -11.19 13.71 6.45
CA ILE A 200 -12.15 14.77 6.81
C ILE A 200 -11.54 16.15 6.56
N GLU A 201 -12.39 17.17 6.39
CA GLU A 201 -11.96 18.55 6.32
C GLU A 201 -11.29 18.95 7.65
N GLY A 202 -10.05 19.44 7.56
CA GLY A 202 -9.38 20.09 8.68
C GLY A 202 -9.74 21.59 8.77
N GLU A 203 -9.16 22.30 9.73
CA GLU A 203 -9.32 23.77 9.85
C GLU A 203 -8.95 24.51 8.55
N ASP A 204 -7.91 24.04 7.87
CA ASP A 204 -7.57 24.42 6.51
C ASP A 204 -8.09 23.34 5.55
N PRO A 205 -9.06 23.63 4.66
CA PRO A 205 -9.58 22.65 3.69
C PRO A 205 -8.53 22.04 2.76
N ARG A 206 -7.33 22.63 2.68
CA ARG A 206 -6.18 22.11 1.91
C ARG A 206 -5.37 21.09 2.69
N LYS A 207 -5.66 20.91 3.99
CA LYS A 207 -4.98 20.04 4.94
C LYS A 207 -6.01 19.10 5.58
N PRO A 208 -6.49 18.10 4.82
CA PRO A 208 -7.38 17.11 5.38
C PRO A 208 -6.71 16.34 6.52
N LEU A 209 -7.54 15.79 7.40
CA LEU A 209 -7.10 14.95 8.51
C LEU A 209 -7.63 13.54 8.31
N PRO A 210 -6.83 12.50 8.59
CA PRO A 210 -7.34 11.15 8.58
C PRO A 210 -8.25 10.93 9.79
N HIS A 211 -9.35 10.21 9.57
CA HIS A 211 -10.38 9.90 10.57
C HIS A 211 -10.91 8.50 10.32
N ILE A 212 -11.35 7.83 11.38
CA ILE A 212 -12.01 6.53 11.28
C ILE A 212 -13.48 6.75 11.63
N ILE A 213 -14.35 6.34 10.71
CA ILE A 213 -15.80 6.40 10.85
C ILE A 213 -16.30 5.02 11.25
N GLU A 214 -17.17 4.94 12.24
CA GLU A 214 -17.66 3.65 12.79
C GLU A 214 -19.06 3.28 12.27
N ASP A 215 -19.86 4.24 11.81
CA ASP A 215 -21.20 3.98 11.30
C ASP A 215 -21.68 4.95 10.20
N ALA A 216 -22.84 4.62 9.61
CA ALA A 216 -23.44 5.39 8.52
C ALA A 216 -23.96 6.77 8.96
N ASP A 217 -24.39 6.94 10.21
CA ASP A 217 -24.91 8.22 10.71
C ASP A 217 -23.74 9.19 10.96
N GLU A 218 -22.65 8.71 11.55
CA GLU A 218 -21.38 9.45 11.66
C GLU A 218 -20.89 9.86 10.26
N LEU A 219 -20.89 8.95 9.29
CA LEU A 219 -20.46 9.22 7.91
C LEU A 219 -21.19 10.40 7.29
N LEU A 220 -22.52 10.45 7.44
CA LEU A 220 -23.37 11.49 6.84
C LEU A 220 -23.25 12.85 7.55
N ASN A 221 -22.80 12.85 8.80
CA ASN A 221 -22.65 14.06 9.60
C ASN A 221 -21.21 14.58 9.64
N THR A 222 -20.25 13.76 9.23
CA THR A 222 -18.84 14.11 9.15
C THR A 222 -18.55 14.94 7.89
N PRO A 223 -17.82 16.06 7.99
CA PRO A 223 -17.40 16.83 6.83
C PRO A 223 -16.25 16.08 6.12
N VAL A 224 -16.59 15.07 5.31
CA VAL A 224 -15.62 14.30 4.53
C VAL A 224 -14.87 15.24 3.58
N SER A 225 -13.55 15.06 3.50
CA SER A 225 -12.68 15.90 2.69
C SER A 225 -13.07 15.84 1.22
N LYS A 226 -13.17 17.00 0.60
CA LYS A 226 -13.43 17.13 -0.84
C LYS A 226 -12.27 16.56 -1.64
N LEU A 227 -12.60 15.93 -2.77
CA LEU A 227 -11.65 15.31 -3.74
C LEU A 227 -10.50 16.19 -4.22
N LYS A 228 -10.58 17.51 -4.01
CA LYS A 228 -9.52 18.46 -4.36
C LYS A 228 -8.21 18.19 -3.62
N TYR A 229 -8.26 17.58 -2.43
CA TYR A 229 -7.08 17.29 -1.60
C TYR A 229 -7.13 15.86 -1.02
N PRO A 230 -6.97 14.80 -1.84
CA PRO A 230 -7.20 13.41 -1.41
C PRO A 230 -5.99 12.80 -0.68
N ILE A 231 -5.15 13.61 -0.04
CA ILE A 231 -3.89 13.15 0.56
C ILE A 231 -3.73 13.70 1.97
N ALA A 232 -3.71 12.78 2.92
CA ALA A 232 -3.16 12.94 4.25
C ALA A 232 -2.40 11.64 4.59
N PRO A 233 -1.57 11.62 5.64
CA PRO A 233 -0.92 10.40 6.09
C PRO A 233 -1.91 9.47 6.80
N SER A 234 -2.96 9.02 6.11
CA SER A 234 -4.03 8.19 6.67
C SER A 234 -3.56 6.83 7.11
N LEU A 235 -2.65 6.21 6.35
CA LEU A 235 -2.12 4.90 6.68
C LEU A 235 -1.31 4.90 7.98
N LYS A 236 -0.94 6.06 8.54
CA LYS A 236 -0.33 6.14 9.88
C LYS A 236 -1.27 5.66 10.98
N MET A 237 -2.59 5.69 10.72
CA MET A 237 -3.63 5.28 11.67
C MET A 237 -3.87 3.78 11.68
N PHE A 238 -3.17 2.99 10.85
CA PHE A 238 -3.37 1.54 10.78
C PHE A 238 -3.17 0.82 12.11
N GLN A 239 -2.29 1.35 12.97
CA GLN A 239 -2.11 0.83 14.32
C GLN A 239 -3.35 0.97 15.22
N ASN A 240 -4.29 1.85 14.86
CA ASN A 240 -5.54 2.07 15.56
C ASN A 240 -6.71 1.32 14.89
N CYS A 241 -6.44 0.49 13.88
CA CYS A 241 -7.47 -0.17 13.09
C CYS A 241 -7.56 -1.68 13.36
N PHE A 242 -6.80 -2.22 14.32
CA PHE A 242 -6.72 -3.67 14.55
C PHE A 242 -7.97 -4.30 15.15
N HIS A 243 -8.86 -3.50 15.75
CA HIS A 243 -10.09 -3.97 16.37
C HIS A 243 -11.30 -4.01 15.41
N TYR A 244 -11.13 -3.53 14.18
CA TYR A 244 -12.15 -3.65 13.14
C TYR A 244 -11.98 -4.98 12.41
N ASP A 245 -13.07 -5.70 12.14
CA ASP A 245 -13.04 -6.96 11.39
C ASP A 245 -13.11 -6.70 9.88
N LYS A 246 -13.77 -5.62 9.46
CA LYS A 246 -14.06 -5.27 8.06
C LYS A 246 -13.87 -3.78 7.80
N LEU A 247 -12.61 -3.38 7.65
CA LEU A 247 -12.21 -2.01 7.37
C LEU A 247 -12.40 -1.65 5.89
N ALA A 248 -13.08 -0.53 5.63
CA ALA A 248 -12.97 0.22 4.38
C ALA A 248 -11.77 1.16 4.42
N VAL A 249 -11.08 1.31 3.29
CA VAL A 249 -10.05 2.34 3.12
C VAL A 249 -10.33 3.15 1.87
N VAL A 250 -10.51 4.46 2.03
CA VAL A 250 -10.60 5.43 0.92
C VAL A 250 -9.26 6.12 0.74
N GLY A 251 -8.78 6.23 -0.50
CA GLY A 251 -7.52 6.93 -0.72
C GLY A 251 -7.07 7.08 -2.17
N ALA A 252 -6.08 7.96 -2.34
CA ALA A 252 -5.40 8.17 -3.61
C ALA A 252 -4.61 6.91 -4.07
N PRO A 253 -4.10 6.85 -5.32
CA PRO A 253 -3.42 5.68 -5.84
C PRO A 253 -2.18 5.26 -5.03
N CYS A 254 -1.51 6.20 -4.36
CA CYS A 254 -0.38 5.86 -3.48
C CYS A 254 -0.82 5.04 -2.25
N ILE A 255 -2.01 5.31 -1.71
CA ILE A 255 -2.61 4.52 -0.62
C ILE A 255 -2.91 3.12 -1.15
N MET A 256 -3.63 3.01 -2.29
CA MET A 256 -3.97 1.71 -2.89
C MET A 256 -2.74 0.86 -3.20
N LYS A 257 -1.69 1.46 -3.75
CA LYS A 257 -0.41 0.80 -3.98
C LYS A 257 0.27 0.36 -2.67
N ALA A 258 0.25 1.18 -1.63
CA ALA A 258 0.81 0.80 -0.33
C ALA A 258 0.06 -0.41 0.26
N LEU A 259 -1.28 -0.41 0.22
CA LEU A 259 -2.10 -1.55 0.66
C LEU A 259 -1.78 -2.82 -0.13
N LYS A 260 -1.62 -2.69 -1.45
CA LYS A 260 -1.23 -3.83 -2.30
C LYS A 260 0.17 -4.33 -1.94
N LYS A 261 1.15 -3.46 -1.69
CA LYS A 261 2.50 -3.92 -1.28
C LYS A 261 2.46 -4.63 0.06
N VAL A 262 1.76 -4.08 1.06
CA VAL A 262 1.71 -4.68 2.40
C VAL A 262 0.95 -6.01 2.41
N SER A 263 -0.07 -6.19 1.56
CA SER A 263 -0.76 -7.48 1.45
C SER A 263 0.11 -8.61 0.88
N PHE A 264 1.18 -8.28 0.14
CA PHE A 264 2.11 -9.26 -0.43
C PHE A 264 3.43 -9.38 0.33
N TYR A 265 3.80 -8.33 1.08
CA TYR A 265 4.95 -8.31 1.95
C TYR A 265 4.48 -8.11 3.40
N PRO A 266 3.90 -9.13 4.05
CA PRO A 266 3.32 -8.99 5.38
C PRO A 266 4.44 -8.91 6.42
N PHE A 267 4.91 -7.70 6.66
CA PHE A 267 5.87 -7.41 7.71
C PHE A 267 5.11 -7.24 9.02
N ASN A 268 5.37 -8.13 9.99
CA ASN A 268 4.75 -8.17 11.32
C ASN A 268 3.26 -7.81 11.34
N ARG A 269 2.43 -8.86 11.36
CA ARG A 269 1.00 -8.78 11.69
C ARG A 269 0.73 -7.76 12.81
N PRO A 270 -0.40 -7.04 12.74
CA PRO A 270 -1.57 -7.32 11.91
C PRO A 270 -1.90 -6.18 10.92
N TYR A 271 -1.18 -6.04 9.81
CA TYR A 271 -1.55 -5.02 8.82
C TYR A 271 -2.25 -5.66 7.62
N CYS A 272 -3.57 -5.45 7.53
CA CYS A 272 -4.43 -5.53 6.33
C CYS A 272 -5.31 -6.77 6.11
N ASP A 273 -5.33 -7.77 6.99
CA ASP A 273 -6.23 -8.93 6.82
C ASP A 273 -7.72 -8.57 6.98
N ASN A 274 -7.98 -7.49 7.71
CA ASN A 274 -9.32 -6.97 7.97
C ASN A 274 -9.80 -5.96 6.91
N ILE A 275 -9.04 -5.66 5.85
CA ILE A 275 -9.48 -4.69 4.83
C ILE A 275 -10.48 -5.36 3.87
N ALA A 276 -11.76 -5.12 4.11
CA ALA A 276 -12.86 -5.67 3.32
C ALA A 276 -13.19 -4.85 2.07
N LEU A 277 -12.91 -3.54 2.07
CA LEU A 277 -13.27 -2.64 0.96
C LEU A 277 -12.15 -1.61 0.71
N LYS A 278 -11.83 -1.37 -0.56
CA LYS A 278 -10.86 -0.37 -1.00
C LYS A 278 -11.49 0.53 -2.05
N ILE A 279 -11.60 1.84 -1.75
CA ILE A 279 -12.14 2.82 -2.70
C ILE A 279 -11.01 3.75 -3.15
N GLY A 280 -10.56 3.55 -4.39
CA GLY A 280 -9.52 4.36 -5.02
C GLY A 280 -10.06 5.68 -5.57
N LEU A 281 -9.43 6.79 -5.20
CA LEU A 281 -9.71 8.11 -5.75
C LEU A 281 -8.73 8.46 -6.86
N PHE A 282 -9.17 9.22 -7.87
CA PHE A 282 -8.25 9.81 -8.84
C PHE A 282 -7.39 10.90 -8.21
N CYS A 283 -6.13 10.98 -8.61
CA CYS A 283 -5.18 11.95 -8.10
C CYS A 283 -4.22 12.38 -9.21
N ASN A 284 -4.10 13.69 -9.44
CA ASN A 284 -3.23 14.27 -10.47
C ASN A 284 -1.87 14.75 -9.92
N ARG A 285 -1.47 14.29 -8.73
CA ARG A 285 -0.19 14.66 -8.11
C ARG A 285 0.86 13.63 -8.50
N ARG A 286 1.90 14.08 -9.20
CA ARG A 286 3.07 13.27 -9.57
C ARG A 286 4.05 13.12 -8.40
#